data_AF-A0A0L1JAR4-F1
#
_entry.id   AF-A0A0L1JAR4-F1
#
_cell.length_a   1.000
_cell.length_b   1.000
_cell.length_c   1.000
_cell.angle_alpha   90.00
_cell.angle_beta   90.00
_cell.angle_gamma   90.00
#
_symmetry.space_group_name_H-M   'P 1'
#
loop_
_entity.id
_entity.type
_entity.pdbx_description
1 polymer ?
#
loop_
_entity_poly.entity_id
_entity_poly.type
_entity_poly.pdbx_seq_one_letter_code
_entity_poly.pdbx_strand_id
1 'polypeptide(L)'
;MIGPRERRLPIISFAGWYEGQTWSEFLGEILSIMLGQLARNISAGYEDQEVFVVGFYERCIYIARGLFGKELISRVNVKGCTEDDTVELQFTRGYDLSLREDWFEAISALAKLLQYLLSGNAKMSALKAYLHKAADPVECL
;
A
#
# COMPACT_ATOMS: atom_id res chain seq x y z
N MET A 1 9.14 28.53 -5.46
CA MET A 1 9.85 27.60 -4.56
C MET A 1 9.94 26.25 -5.26
N ILE A 2 11.13 25.86 -5.72
CA ILE A 2 11.36 24.51 -6.27
C ILE A 2 11.86 23.68 -5.09
N GLY A 3 10.93 23.00 -4.40
CA GLY A 3 11.30 21.99 -3.42
C GLY A 3 12.04 20.85 -4.12
N PRO A 4 12.87 20.06 -3.39
CA PRO A 4 13.49 18.87 -3.96
C PRO A 4 12.42 18.01 -4.61
N ARG A 5 12.65 17.55 -5.86
CA ARG A 5 11.73 16.63 -6.56
C ARG A 5 11.42 15.48 -5.61
N GLU A 6 10.18 15.43 -5.10
CA GLU A 6 9.72 14.39 -4.19
C GLU A 6 10.07 13.04 -4.82
N ARG A 7 11.00 12.31 -4.18
CA ARG A 7 11.29 10.93 -4.59
C ARG A 7 10.04 10.12 -4.25
N ARG A 8 9.36 9.64 -5.29
CA ARG A 8 8.22 8.72 -5.16
C ARG A 8 8.75 7.38 -4.67
N LEU A 9 8.90 7.25 -3.35
CA LEU A 9 9.30 6.01 -2.72
C LEU A 9 8.06 5.17 -2.42
N PRO A 10 8.16 3.83 -2.51
CA PRO A 10 7.13 2.96 -1.97
C PRO A 10 7.07 3.19 -0.46
N ILE A 11 5.93 3.66 0.04
CA ILE A 11 5.71 3.86 1.48
C ILE A 11 4.85 2.68 1.95
N ILE A 12 5.34 1.92 2.92
CA ILE A 12 4.49 1.02 3.69
C ILE A 12 3.91 1.87 4.82
N SER A 13 2.62 2.19 4.72
CA SER A 13 1.94 2.93 5.78
C SER A 13 1.55 1.97 6.91
N PHE A 14 1.46 2.53 8.12
CA PHE A 14 1.01 1.82 9.30
C PHE A 14 -0.28 2.45 9.83
N ALA A 15 -1.25 1.62 10.19
CA ALA A 15 -2.48 2.02 10.89
C ALA A 15 -2.49 1.40 12.28
N GLY A 16 -2.66 2.23 13.31
CA GLY A 16 -2.72 1.78 14.70
C GLY A 16 -4.14 1.79 15.22
N TRP A 17 -4.47 0.79 16.05
CA TRP A 17 -5.75 0.72 16.75
C TRP A 17 -5.75 1.56 18.02
N TYR A 18 -6.94 2.06 18.35
CA TYR A 18 -7.24 2.71 19.61
C TYR A 18 -8.42 2.03 20.30
N GLU A 19 -8.47 2.14 21.63
CA GLU A 19 -9.50 1.50 22.44
C GLU A 19 -10.90 1.97 22.02
N GLY A 20 -11.80 1.01 21.77
CA GLY A 20 -13.17 1.27 21.32
C GLY A 20 -13.34 1.38 19.80
N GLN A 21 -12.26 1.38 19.01
CA GLN A 21 -12.35 1.33 17.55
C GLN A 21 -12.96 -0.01 17.10
N THR A 22 -13.98 0.07 16.26
CA THR A 22 -14.60 -1.09 15.62
C THR A 22 -13.80 -1.56 14.41
N TRP A 23 -14.00 -2.82 14.01
CA TRP A 23 -13.38 -3.37 12.81
C TRP A 23 -13.72 -2.56 11.56
N SER A 24 -14.97 -2.10 11.41
CA SER A 24 -15.38 -1.26 10.28
C SER A 24 -14.67 0.09 10.23
N GLU A 25 -14.44 0.72 11.38
CA GLU A 25 -13.71 2.00 11.44
C GLU A 25 -12.24 1.78 11.09
N PHE A 26 -11.63 0.72 11.61
CA PHE A 26 -10.28 0.32 11.23
C PHE A 26 -10.15 0.04 9.73
N LEU A 27 -11.09 -0.70 9.14
CA LEU A 27 -11.14 -0.91 7.69
C LEU A 27 -11.26 0.40 6.91
N GLY A 28 -12.06 1.35 7.42
CA GLY A 28 -12.20 2.69 6.85
C GLY A 28 -10.89 3.48 6.85
N GLU A 29 -10.11 3.38 7.93
CA GLU A 29 -8.78 3.99 8.03
C GLU A 29 -7.78 3.34 7.07
N ILE A 30 -7.74 2.00 7.00
CA ILE A 30 -6.91 1.26 6.04
C ILE A 30 -7.21 1.70 4.61
N LEU A 31 -8.49 1.76 4.24
CA LEU A 31 -8.91 2.19 2.91
C LEU A 31 -8.53 3.66 2.65
N SER A 32 -8.74 4.54 3.62
CA SER A 32 -8.39 5.97 3.50
C SER A 32 -6.89 6.17 3.26
N ILE A 33 -6.05 5.41 3.97
CA ILE A 33 -4.59 5.41 3.77
C ILE A 33 -4.26 4.91 2.36
N MET A 34 -4.86 3.82 1.91
CA MET A 34 -4.61 3.27 0.58
C MET A 34 -4.98 4.26 -0.53
N LEU A 35 -6.14 4.92 -0.41
CA LEU A 35 -6.57 5.95 -1.35
C LEU A 35 -5.64 7.16 -1.35
N GLY A 36 -5.14 7.58 -0.19
CA GLY A 36 -4.14 8.64 -0.09
C GLY A 36 -2.82 8.30 -0.79
N GLN A 37 -2.35 7.05 -0.64
CA GLN A 37 -1.16 6.56 -1.37
C GLN A 37 -1.41 6.50 -2.87
N LEU A 38 -2.59 6.02 -3.29
CA LEU A 38 -3.00 5.95 -4.69
C LEU A 38 -3.05 7.35 -5.32
N ALA A 39 -3.65 8.33 -4.65
CA ALA A 39 -3.73 9.71 -5.11
C ALA A 39 -2.34 10.34 -5.37
N ARG A 40 -1.35 10.05 -4.50
CA ARG A 40 0.04 10.49 -4.71
C ARG A 40 0.69 9.82 -5.93
N ASN A 41 0.33 8.57 -6.21
CA ASN A 41 0.97 7.74 -7.22
C ASN A 41 0.31 7.78 -8.61
N ILE A 42 -0.96 8.22 -8.74
CA ILE A 42 -1.70 8.32 -10.02
C ILE A 42 -0.96 9.19 -11.06
N SER A 43 -0.20 10.19 -10.61
CA SER A 43 0.63 11.03 -11.49
C SER A 43 1.80 10.28 -12.17
N ALA A 44 1.97 8.98 -11.92
CA ALA A 44 2.92 8.09 -12.59
C ALA A 44 2.29 7.26 -13.72
N GLY A 45 0.97 7.32 -13.91
CA GLY A 45 0.23 6.59 -14.95
C GLY A 45 -0.98 5.82 -14.41
N TYR A 46 -1.90 5.49 -15.32
CA TYR A 46 -3.08 4.65 -15.04
C TYR A 46 -2.75 3.18 -15.35
N GLU A 47 -1.90 2.56 -14.54
CA GLU A 47 -1.75 1.10 -14.51
C GLU A 47 -2.51 0.54 -13.30
N ASP A 48 -2.72 -0.78 -13.25
CA ASP A 48 -3.18 -1.43 -12.02
C ASP A 48 -2.21 -1.10 -10.89
N GLN A 49 -2.74 -0.76 -9.72
CA GLN A 49 -1.93 -0.42 -8.54
C GLN A 49 -2.25 -1.32 -7.36
N GLU A 50 -1.20 -1.92 -6.81
CA GLU A 50 -1.22 -2.57 -5.51
C GLU A 50 -0.81 -1.58 -4.43
N VAL A 51 -1.54 -1.60 -3.33
CA VAL A 51 -1.28 -0.75 -2.18
C VAL A 51 -1.26 -1.61 -0.93
N PHE A 52 -0.20 -1.48 -0.13
CA PHE A 52 -0.01 -2.28 1.07
C PHE A 52 -0.03 -1.40 2.31
N VAL A 53 -0.77 -1.81 3.32
CA VAL A 53 -0.83 -1.15 4.63
C VAL A 53 -0.64 -2.21 5.71
N VAL A 54 0.23 -1.94 6.68
CA VAL A 54 0.34 -2.77 7.88
C VAL A 54 -0.59 -2.18 8.92
N GLY A 55 -1.53 -2.97 9.41
CA GLY A 55 -2.51 -2.54 10.40
C GLY A 55 -2.32 -3.29 11.71
N PHE A 56 -2.44 -2.60 12.83
CA PHE A 56 -2.53 -3.22 14.15
C PHE A 56 -3.94 -3.02 14.67
N TYR A 57 -4.68 -4.12 14.88
CA TYR A 57 -6.03 -4.09 15.43
C TYR A 57 -6.11 -5.01 16.64
N GLU A 58 -6.53 -4.43 17.78
CA GLU A 58 -6.47 -5.05 19.11
C GLU A 58 -5.05 -5.56 19.44
N ARG A 59 -4.80 -6.87 19.37
CA ARG A 59 -3.50 -7.50 19.62
C ARG A 59 -2.82 -8.03 18.36
N CYS A 60 -3.47 -7.88 17.21
CA CYS A 60 -3.10 -8.54 15.98
C CYS A 60 -2.49 -7.56 14.98
N ILE A 61 -1.37 -7.97 14.35
CA ILE A 61 -0.90 -7.34 13.11
C ILE A 61 -1.59 -7.99 11.91
N TYR A 62 -1.96 -7.16 10.94
CA TYR A 62 -2.45 -7.54 9.63
C TYR A 62 -1.61 -6.86 8.55
N ILE A 63 -1.39 -7.57 7.44
CA ILE A 63 -0.93 -6.95 6.20
C ILE A 63 -2.14 -6.88 5.27
N ALA A 64 -2.57 -5.65 4.98
CA ALA A 64 -3.64 -5.37 4.04
C ALA A 64 -3.08 -5.11 2.64
N ARG A 65 -3.73 -5.67 1.62
CA ARG A 65 -3.46 -5.44 0.21
C ARG A 65 -4.74 -4.96 -0.48
N GLY A 66 -4.67 -3.78 -1.09
CA GLY A 66 -5.70 -3.30 -2.02
C GLY A 66 -5.19 -3.40 -3.45
N LEU A 67 -5.99 -3.98 -4.35
CA LEU A 67 -5.72 -4.00 -5.79
C LEU A 67 -6.69 -3.06 -6.50
N PHE A 68 -6.15 -1.95 -7.00
CA PHE A 68 -6.90 -0.92 -7.71
C PHE A 68 -6.68 -1.07 -9.21
N GLY A 69 -7.70 -1.54 -9.92
CA GLY A 69 -7.63 -1.73 -11.37
C GLY A 69 -7.55 -0.40 -12.12
N LYS A 70 -6.79 -0.39 -13.22
CA LYS A 70 -6.65 0.78 -14.10
C LYS A 70 -7.99 1.42 -14.48
N GLU A 71 -8.97 0.61 -14.85
CA GLU A 71 -10.28 1.08 -15.32
C GLU A 71 -11.04 1.80 -14.21
N LEU A 72 -10.99 1.24 -12.99
CA LEU A 72 -11.57 1.86 -11.81
C LEU A 72 -10.91 3.21 -11.52
N ILE A 73 -9.57 3.24 -11.47
CA ILE A 73 -8.79 4.46 -11.21
C ILE A 73 -9.11 5.53 -12.25
N SER A 74 -9.06 5.17 -13.53
CA SER A 74 -9.28 6.10 -14.65
C SER A 74 -10.69 6.68 -14.63
N ARG A 75 -11.70 5.84 -14.36
CA ARG A 75 -13.09 6.27 -14.25
C ARG A 75 -13.31 7.17 -13.03
N VAL A 76 -12.86 6.76 -11.84
CA VAL A 76 -13.03 7.54 -10.60
C VAL A 76 -12.35 8.90 -10.69
N ASN A 77 -11.16 8.96 -11.30
CA ASN A 77 -10.44 10.22 -11.44
C ASN A 77 -11.20 11.26 -12.29
N VAL A 78 -12.04 10.83 -13.23
CA VAL A 78 -12.81 11.72 -14.12
C VAL A 78 -14.24 11.93 -13.64
N LYS A 79 -14.90 10.87 -13.14
CA LYS A 79 -16.34 10.84 -12.85
C LYS A 79 -16.67 10.79 -11.36
N GLY A 80 -15.67 10.61 -10.49
CA GLY A 80 -15.88 10.30 -9.07
C GLY A 80 -16.30 8.86 -8.83
N CYS A 81 -16.53 8.53 -7.55
CA CYS A 81 -17.04 7.22 -7.14
C CYS A 81 -18.58 7.17 -7.24
N THR A 82 -19.09 5.97 -7.51
CA THR A 82 -20.50 5.59 -7.46
C THR A 82 -20.75 4.64 -6.30
N GLU A 83 -22.00 4.47 -5.87
CA GLU A 83 -22.35 3.54 -4.77
C GLU A 83 -21.99 2.08 -5.08
N ASP A 84 -22.02 1.69 -6.35
CA ASP A 84 -21.66 0.34 -6.80
C ASP A 84 -20.15 0.10 -6.92
N ASP A 85 -19.32 1.10 -6.62
CA ASP A 85 -17.87 0.94 -6.69
C ASP A 85 -17.32 0.12 -5.54
N THR A 86 -16.90 -1.10 -5.86
CA THR A 86 -16.28 -2.01 -4.91
C THR A 86 -14.78 -2.12 -5.15
N VAL A 87 -14.01 -2.09 -4.06
CA VAL A 87 -12.59 -2.43 -4.06
C VAL A 87 -12.41 -3.67 -3.20
N GLU A 88 -11.70 -4.67 -3.73
CA GLU A 88 -11.32 -5.85 -2.96
C GLU A 88 -10.13 -5.53 -2.06
N LEU A 89 -10.31 -5.70 -0.75
CA LEU A 89 -9.26 -5.62 0.25
C LEU A 89 -8.97 -7.03 0.76
N GLN A 90 -7.72 -7.45 0.62
CA GLN A 90 -7.22 -8.72 1.14
C GLN A 90 -6.42 -8.47 2.40
N PHE A 91 -6.61 -9.31 3.39
CA PHE A 91 -5.84 -9.28 4.64
C PHE A 91 -5.16 -10.63 4.83
N THR A 92 -3.96 -10.60 5.40
CA THR A 92 -3.44 -11.81 6.04
C THR A 92 -4.36 -12.23 7.18
N ARG A 93 -4.15 -13.44 7.71
CA ARG A 93 -4.62 -13.74 9.06
C ARG A 93 -4.08 -12.68 10.03
N GLY A 94 -4.79 -12.45 11.14
CA GLY A 94 -4.25 -11.68 12.25
C GLY A 94 -3.12 -12.46 12.93
N TYR A 95 -2.02 -11.78 13.22
CA TYR A 95 -0.90 -12.32 13.99
C TYR A 95 -0.87 -11.69 15.39
N ASP A 96 -1.21 -12.45 16.44
CA ASP A 96 -1.13 -11.98 17.82
C ASP A 96 0.34 -11.96 18.25
N LEU A 97 0.91 -10.76 18.39
CA LEU A 97 2.32 -10.59 18.71
C LEU A 97 2.70 -11.03 20.13
N SER A 98 1.69 -11.31 20.97
CA SER A 98 1.88 -11.89 22.31
C SER A 98 2.24 -13.37 22.24
N LEU A 99 1.98 -14.03 21.11
CA LEU A 99 2.28 -15.43 20.87
C LEU A 99 3.56 -15.55 20.06
N ARG A 100 4.47 -16.42 20.50
CA ARG A 100 5.81 -16.57 19.90
C ARG A 100 5.72 -17.06 18.45
N GLU A 101 4.82 -17.97 18.17
CA GLU A 101 4.59 -18.56 16.85
C GLU A 101 4.10 -17.50 15.86
N ASP A 102 3.09 -16.72 16.27
CA ASP A 102 2.56 -15.62 15.47
C ASP A 102 3.57 -14.51 15.27
N TRP A 103 4.43 -14.24 16.26
CA TRP A 103 5.54 -13.31 16.09
C TRP A 103 6.47 -13.72 14.95
N PHE A 104 6.90 -14.99 14.90
CA PHE A 104 7.75 -15.47 13.80
C PHE A 104 7.05 -15.42 12.45
N GLU A 105 5.77 -15.76 12.40
CA GLU A 105 5.00 -15.68 11.16
C GLU A 105 4.79 -14.25 10.69
N ALA A 106 4.51 -13.30 11.59
CA ALA A 106 4.39 -11.88 11.27
C ALA A 106 5.68 -11.33 10.67
N ILE A 107 6.82 -11.61 11.30
CA ILE A 107 8.13 -11.19 10.80
C ILE A 107 8.44 -11.84 9.44
N SER A 108 8.09 -13.12 9.26
CA SER A 108 8.24 -13.80 7.96
C SER A 108 7.37 -13.15 6.87
N ALA A 109 6.12 -12.81 7.20
CA ALA A 109 5.20 -12.16 6.26
C ALA A 109 5.69 -10.76 5.86
N LEU A 110 6.18 -9.97 6.83
CA LEU A 110 6.77 -8.66 6.58
C LEU A 110 8.04 -8.75 5.73
N ALA A 111 8.92 -9.73 6.00
CA ALA A 111 10.12 -9.96 5.20
C ALA A 111 9.77 -10.34 3.76
N LYS A 112 8.77 -11.21 3.56
CA LYS A 112 8.26 -11.58 2.23
C LYS A 112 7.63 -10.40 1.50
N LEU A 113 6.89 -9.55 2.21
CA LEU A 113 6.36 -8.30 1.64
C LEU A 113 7.52 -7.43 1.14
N LEU A 114 8.52 -7.16 1.97
CA LEU A 114 9.68 -6.36 1.57
C LEU A 114 10.41 -6.96 0.36
N GLN A 115 10.62 -8.27 0.34
CA GLN A 115 11.21 -8.96 -0.82
C GLN A 115 10.36 -8.80 -2.08
N TYR A 116 9.03 -8.94 -1.97
CA TYR A 116 8.11 -8.75 -3.08
C TYR A 116 8.18 -7.32 -3.63
N LEU A 117 8.15 -6.33 -2.73
CA LEU A 117 8.31 -4.92 -3.07
C LEU A 117 9.65 -4.63 -3.75
N LEU A 118 10.73 -5.30 -3.37
CA LEU A 118 12.04 -5.06 -3.99
C LEU A 118 12.27 -5.87 -5.27
N SER A 119 11.44 -6.87 -5.55
CA SER A 119 11.62 -7.75 -6.72
C SER A 119 11.31 -7.09 -8.07
N GLY A 120 10.68 -5.92 -8.08
CA GLY A 120 10.18 -5.27 -9.31
C GLY A 120 8.91 -5.88 -9.89
N ASN A 121 8.40 -6.98 -9.32
CA ASN A 121 7.15 -7.62 -9.74
C ASN A 121 5.90 -6.99 -9.13
N ALA A 122 6.07 -6.14 -8.12
CA ALA A 122 4.96 -5.46 -7.48
C ALA A 122 4.33 -4.46 -8.46
N LYS A 123 3.00 -4.50 -8.59
CA LYS A 123 2.25 -3.58 -9.45
C LYS A 123 2.14 -2.21 -8.77
N MET A 124 3.26 -1.55 -8.56
CA MET A 124 3.33 -0.22 -7.94
C MET A 124 4.00 0.74 -8.90
N SER A 125 3.22 1.67 -9.44
CA SER A 125 3.70 2.67 -10.41
C SER A 125 4.86 3.50 -9.85
N ALA A 126 4.83 3.83 -8.55
CA ALA A 126 5.91 4.54 -7.86
C ALA A 126 7.21 3.73 -7.80
N LEU A 127 7.11 2.43 -7.49
CA LEU A 127 8.26 1.54 -7.41
C LEU A 127 8.86 1.27 -8.80
N LYS A 128 8.01 1.05 -9.82
CA LYS A 128 8.44 0.89 -11.22
C LYS A 128 9.23 2.11 -11.69
N ALA A 129 8.72 3.31 -11.43
CA ALA A 129 9.43 4.56 -11.73
C ALA A 129 10.74 4.71 -10.95
N TYR A 130 10.78 4.28 -9.69
CA TYR A 130 11.99 4.32 -8.86
C TYR A 130 13.07 3.34 -9.35
N LEU A 131 12.70 2.08 -9.62
CA LEU A 131 13.63 1.05 -10.09
C LEU A 131 14.15 1.35 -11.50
N HIS A 132 13.31 1.85 -12.40
CA HIS A 132 13.79 2.33 -13.71
C HIS A 132 14.81 3.46 -13.57
N LYS A 133 14.54 4.44 -12.71
CA LYS A 133 15.48 5.57 -12.48
C LYS A 133 16.78 5.15 -11.80
N ALA A 134 16.75 4.10 -10.97
CA ALA A 134 17.96 3.54 -10.36
C ALA A 134 18.81 2.72 -11.36
N ALA A 135 18.19 2.22 -12.43
CA ALA A 135 18.86 1.48 -13.50
C ALA A 135 19.45 2.37 -14.59
N ASP A 136 19.05 3.65 -14.68
CA ASP A 136 19.69 4.62 -15.57
C ASP A 136 21.11 4.91 -15.07
N PRO A 137 22.16 4.73 -15.90
CA PRO A 137 23.52 5.07 -15.50
C PRO A 137 23.57 6.58 -15.26
N VAL A 138 24.21 6.98 -14.15
CA VAL A 138 24.60 8.37 -13.94
C VAL A 138 25.53 8.73 -15.10
N GLU A 139 25.05 9.48 -16.09
CA GLU A 139 25.92 10.13 -17.05
C GLU A 139 26.82 11.08 -16.27
N CYS A 140 28.07 10.64 -16.08
CA CYS A 140 29.14 11.49 -15.58
C CYS A 140 29.35 12.61 -16.60
N LEU A 141 28.99 13.84 -16.22
CA LEU A 141 29.51 15.06 -16.82
C LEU A 141 30.89 15.38 -16.22
#